data_AF-A0A7D5NZY6-F1
#
_entry.id   AF-A0A7D5NZY6-F1
#
_cell.length_a   1.000
_cell.length_b   1.000
_cell.length_c   1.000
_cell.angle_alpha   90.00
_cell.angle_beta   90.00
_cell.angle_gamma   90.00
#
_symmetry.space_group_name_H-M   'P 1'
#
loop_
_entity.id
_entity.type
_entity.pdbx_description
1 polymer ?
#
loop_
_entity_poly.entity_id
_entity_poly.type
_entity_poly.pdbx_seq_one_letter_code
_entity_poly.pdbx_strand_id
1 'polypeptide(L)'
;MRPEPRDDPESSGWRPIDPVRPDRVAAGDTHLHRARERVRAERDAFAAKVDAYEAFADRVAEIGTEMPTAAPGVAVSGGGRRAGTPSTPDRCRRVRTAFDETVRPHSVADIDEPEPLTETLRAELPGTVAAALAPATETTFSPAVKRGVLGAVEARTGETETVLAALDREADGLSSAVALVEAATAWIAEAEETPLSEVGFDPLARRHRRLAGFEDRCEELASERQSTLAATTNQTPDAGVRHRDLVAFCYDELPVDYPVLSTVARLAETCRSCRRAVRTHLVRRA
;
A
#
# COMPACT_ATOMS: atom_id res chain seq x y z
N MET A 1 6.28 -74.93 -36.58
CA MET A 1 6.22 -73.60 -37.23
C MET A 1 5.39 -72.69 -36.31
N ARG A 2 6.05 -72.00 -35.37
CA ARG A 2 5.40 -71.04 -34.47
C ARG A 2 5.56 -69.64 -35.08
N PRO A 3 4.54 -68.77 -35.03
CA PRO A 3 4.69 -67.40 -35.50
C PRO A 3 5.47 -66.59 -34.44
N GLU A 4 6.44 -65.81 -34.90
CA GLU A 4 7.13 -64.81 -34.09
C GLU A 4 6.17 -63.65 -33.75
N PRO A 5 6.21 -63.10 -32.53
CA PRO A 5 5.50 -61.87 -32.21
C PRO A 5 6.25 -60.68 -32.84
N ARG A 6 5.51 -59.84 -33.55
CA ARG A 6 5.96 -58.53 -34.02
C ARG A 6 6.02 -57.59 -32.82
N ASP A 7 7.19 -57.04 -32.55
CA ASP A 7 7.36 -55.89 -31.67
C ASP A 7 6.86 -54.63 -32.40
N ASP A 8 5.74 -54.08 -31.94
CA ASP A 8 5.26 -52.74 -32.32
C ASP A 8 5.99 -51.70 -31.44
N PRO A 9 6.81 -50.77 -32.00
CA PRO A 9 7.55 -49.79 -31.22
C PRO A 9 6.78 -48.47 -31.04
N GLU A 10 5.44 -48.50 -30.92
CA GLU A 10 4.62 -47.28 -30.84
C GLU A 10 3.57 -47.30 -29.71
N SER A 11 3.92 -47.83 -28.53
CA SER A 11 3.07 -47.71 -27.33
C SER A 11 3.77 -47.10 -26.11
N SER A 12 4.65 -46.12 -26.33
CA SER A 12 5.11 -45.21 -25.27
C SER A 12 4.59 -43.81 -25.56
N GLY A 13 3.26 -43.67 -25.50
CA GLY A 13 2.59 -42.37 -25.49
C GLY A 13 2.94 -41.61 -24.22
N TRP A 14 4.10 -40.94 -24.23
CA TRP A 14 4.40 -39.87 -23.28
C TRP A 14 3.35 -38.77 -23.49
N ARG A 15 2.40 -38.70 -22.56
CA ARG A 15 1.58 -37.49 -22.41
C ARG A 15 2.45 -36.46 -21.68
N PRO A 16 2.52 -35.21 -22.18
CA PRO A 16 3.01 -34.11 -21.39
C PRO A 16 2.34 -34.17 -20.03
N ILE A 17 3.13 -34.08 -18.96
CA ILE A 17 2.61 -33.80 -17.62
C ILE A 17 1.71 -32.60 -17.82
N ASP A 18 0.41 -32.70 -17.53
CA ASP A 18 -0.48 -31.54 -17.56
C ASP A 18 0.13 -30.55 -16.55
N PRO A 19 0.85 -29.51 -17.00
CA PRO A 19 1.54 -28.65 -16.08
C PRO A 19 0.44 -27.86 -15.37
N VAL A 20 0.73 -27.36 -14.17
CA VAL A 20 0.08 -26.12 -13.77
C VAL A 20 0.29 -25.16 -14.95
N ARG A 21 -0.78 -24.85 -15.70
CA ARG A 21 -0.65 -24.11 -16.96
C ARG A 21 0.20 -22.86 -16.70
N PRO A 22 1.28 -22.59 -17.45
CA PRO A 22 2.12 -21.41 -17.24
C PRO A 22 1.28 -20.11 -17.22
N ASP A 23 0.15 -20.10 -17.94
CA ASP A 23 -0.90 -19.09 -17.94
C ASP A 23 -1.37 -18.69 -16.52
N ARG A 24 -1.37 -19.66 -15.60
CA ARG A 24 -1.77 -19.46 -14.20
C ARG A 24 -0.70 -18.70 -13.43
N VAL A 25 0.56 -19.09 -13.51
CA VAL A 25 1.65 -18.36 -12.84
C VAL A 25 1.76 -16.95 -13.41
N ALA A 26 1.63 -16.79 -14.72
CA ALA A 26 1.58 -15.48 -15.38
C ALA A 26 0.41 -14.59 -14.93
N ALA A 27 -0.78 -15.16 -14.72
CA ALA A 27 -1.90 -14.39 -14.15
C ALA A 27 -1.63 -13.95 -12.70
N GLY A 28 -1.05 -14.81 -11.87
CA GLY A 28 -0.64 -14.46 -10.50
C GLY A 28 0.44 -13.38 -10.46
N ASP A 29 1.40 -13.46 -11.36
CA ASP A 29 2.45 -12.46 -11.56
C ASP A 29 1.85 -11.10 -11.95
N THR A 30 0.88 -11.10 -12.87
CA THR A 30 0.13 -9.89 -13.26
C THR A 30 -0.60 -9.26 -12.06
N HIS A 31 -1.24 -10.05 -11.21
CA HIS A 31 -1.90 -9.54 -10.01
C HIS A 31 -0.91 -8.97 -9.01
N LEU A 32 0.28 -9.58 -8.88
CA LEU A 32 1.33 -9.12 -8.00
C LEU A 32 1.92 -7.77 -8.47
N HIS A 33 2.11 -7.59 -9.77
CA HIS A 33 2.52 -6.31 -10.34
C HIS A 33 1.47 -5.22 -10.13
N ARG A 34 0.19 -5.52 -10.37
CA ARG A 34 -0.91 -4.58 -10.11
C ARG A 34 -1.01 -4.19 -8.65
N ALA A 35 -0.87 -5.15 -7.73
CA ALA A 35 -0.84 -4.89 -6.30
C ALA A 35 0.30 -3.93 -5.93
N ARG A 36 1.49 -4.14 -6.51
CA ARG A 36 2.66 -3.28 -6.30
C ARG A 36 2.42 -1.86 -6.82
N GLU A 37 1.81 -1.71 -7.98
CA GLU A 37 1.48 -0.40 -8.54
C GLU A 37 0.43 0.32 -7.69
N ARG A 38 -0.62 -0.38 -7.26
CA ARG A 38 -1.68 0.19 -6.42
C ARG A 38 -1.14 0.67 -5.07
N VAL A 39 -0.32 -0.15 -4.41
CA VAL A 39 0.33 0.23 -3.13
C VAL A 39 1.28 1.42 -3.30
N ARG A 40 2.01 1.51 -4.42
CA ARG A 40 2.86 2.68 -4.72
C ARG A 40 2.03 3.95 -4.92
N ALA A 41 0.94 3.86 -5.66
CA ALA A 41 0.04 5.00 -5.86
C ALA A 41 -0.54 5.50 -4.53
N GLU A 42 -1.00 4.58 -3.67
CA GLU A 42 -1.47 4.90 -2.33
C GLU A 42 -0.38 5.55 -1.48
N ARG A 43 0.83 4.97 -1.46
CA ARG A 43 1.97 5.54 -0.75
C ARG A 43 2.26 6.97 -1.20
N ASP A 44 2.28 7.22 -2.50
CA ASP A 44 2.56 8.55 -3.06
C ASP A 44 1.46 9.55 -2.70
N ALA A 45 0.19 9.12 -2.67
CA ALA A 45 -0.94 9.94 -2.23
C ALA A 45 -0.84 10.30 -0.73
N PHE A 46 -0.51 9.34 0.14
CA PHE A 46 -0.32 9.58 1.56
C PHE A 46 0.90 10.46 1.86
N ALA A 47 2.01 10.28 1.12
CA ALA A 47 3.17 11.15 1.23
C ALA A 47 2.83 12.61 0.85
N ALA A 48 2.11 12.81 -0.26
CA ALA A 48 1.62 14.13 -0.65
C ALA A 48 0.67 14.73 0.40
N LYS A 49 -0.11 13.90 1.09
CA LYS A 49 -0.98 14.34 2.19
C LYS A 49 -0.19 14.83 3.40
N VAL A 50 0.94 14.19 3.74
CA VAL A 50 1.88 14.66 4.78
C VAL A 50 2.44 16.03 4.40
N ASP A 51 2.97 16.18 3.19
CA ASP A 51 3.49 17.46 2.68
C ASP A 51 2.41 18.57 2.73
N ALA A 52 1.17 18.23 2.40
CA ALA A 52 0.04 19.14 2.45
C ALA A 52 -0.32 19.60 3.86
N TYR A 53 -0.21 18.72 4.86
CA TYR A 53 -0.40 19.05 6.26
C TYR A 53 0.70 19.97 6.79
N GLU A 54 1.96 19.71 6.44
CA GLU A 54 3.08 20.57 6.81
C GLU A 54 2.92 21.98 6.21
N ALA A 55 2.62 22.05 4.91
CA ALA A 55 2.36 23.33 4.24
C ALA A 55 1.16 24.08 4.84
N PHE A 56 0.11 23.36 5.26
CA PHE A 56 -1.02 23.95 5.96
C PHE A 56 -0.62 24.51 7.34
N ALA A 57 0.12 23.71 8.11
CA ALA A 57 0.59 24.09 9.44
C ALA A 57 1.45 25.35 9.40
N ASP A 58 2.38 25.43 8.43
CA ASP A 58 3.23 26.61 8.21
C ASP A 58 2.40 27.86 7.92
N ARG A 59 1.44 27.77 6.99
CA ARG A 59 0.53 28.88 6.67
C ARG A 59 -0.30 29.32 7.87
N VAL A 60 -0.79 28.39 8.69
CA VAL A 60 -1.55 28.70 9.91
C VAL A 60 -0.64 29.31 10.99
N ALA A 61 0.62 28.88 11.09
CA ALA A 61 1.60 29.42 12.00
C ALA A 61 1.92 30.90 11.71
N GLU A 62 1.87 31.33 10.44
CA GLU A 62 2.05 32.73 10.04
C GLU A 62 0.82 33.62 10.32
N ILE A 63 -0.37 33.04 10.47
CA ILE A 63 -1.59 33.80 10.78
C ILE A 63 -1.53 34.24 12.25
N GLY A 64 -1.43 35.56 12.47
CA GLY A 64 -1.50 36.16 13.81
C GLY A 64 -2.85 35.90 14.48
N THR A 65 -2.89 35.89 15.80
CA THR A 65 -4.13 35.66 16.59
C THR A 65 -4.70 36.97 17.12
N GLU A 66 -6.01 37.02 17.33
CA GLU A 66 -6.62 38.16 18.01
C GLU A 66 -6.42 37.97 19.51
N MET A 67 -5.65 38.89 20.10
CA MET A 67 -5.56 39.02 21.54
C MET A 67 -6.88 39.60 22.06
N PRO A 68 -7.48 39.05 23.12
CA PRO A 68 -8.51 39.77 23.85
C PRO A 68 -7.87 41.09 24.30
N THR A 69 -8.32 42.22 23.77
CA THR A 69 -7.90 43.52 24.30
C THR A 69 -8.33 43.55 25.76
N ALA A 70 -7.38 43.57 26.69
CA ALA A 70 -7.65 43.89 28.08
C ALA A 70 -8.43 45.21 28.10
N ALA A 71 -9.61 45.22 28.71
CA ALA A 71 -10.46 46.40 28.76
C ALA A 71 -9.64 47.60 29.27
N PRO A 72 -9.66 48.76 28.60
CA PRO A 72 -9.08 49.96 29.17
C PRO A 72 -9.93 50.32 30.40
N GLY A 73 -9.29 50.40 31.56
CA GLY A 73 -9.89 51.02 32.73
C GLY A 73 -10.48 52.39 32.36
N VAL A 74 -11.71 52.62 32.80
CA VAL A 74 -12.50 53.83 32.54
C VAL A 74 -11.75 55.08 32.99
N ALA A 75 -11.51 56.05 32.09
CA ALA A 75 -12.07 57.41 32.15
C ALA A 75 -11.41 58.39 31.15
N VAL A 76 -12.24 59.01 30.30
CA VAL A 76 -12.43 60.47 30.11
C VAL A 76 -12.96 60.75 28.70
N SER A 77 -14.04 61.52 28.68
CA SER A 77 -14.79 62.03 27.53
C SER A 77 -13.96 62.94 26.61
N GLY A 78 -14.00 62.64 25.31
CA GLY A 78 -13.49 63.51 24.25
C GLY A 78 -13.86 62.95 22.88
N GLY A 79 -14.82 63.62 22.21
CA GLY A 79 -15.33 63.21 20.91
C GLY A 79 -14.24 63.19 19.84
N GLY A 80 -13.86 61.98 19.42
CA GLY A 80 -13.10 61.74 18.21
C GLY A 80 -13.76 60.57 17.49
N ARG A 81 -14.25 60.82 16.27
CA ARG A 81 -14.72 59.74 15.38
C ARG A 81 -13.55 58.76 15.23
N ARG A 82 -13.67 57.58 15.83
CA ARG A 82 -12.75 56.47 15.56
C ARG A 82 -12.93 56.13 14.09
N ALA A 83 -11.94 56.49 13.29
CA ALA A 83 -11.77 55.92 11.97
C ALA A 83 -11.82 54.40 12.15
N GLY A 84 -12.80 53.75 11.51
CA GLY A 84 -12.88 52.30 11.50
C GLY A 84 -11.56 51.78 10.97
N THR A 85 -10.80 51.11 11.83
CA THR A 85 -9.72 50.24 11.38
C THR A 85 -10.28 49.37 10.26
N PRO A 86 -9.59 49.28 9.11
CA PRO A 86 -10.03 48.40 8.03
C PRO A 86 -10.24 47.02 8.66
N SER A 87 -11.48 46.53 8.59
CA SER A 87 -11.88 45.21 9.07
C SER A 87 -10.85 44.22 8.56
N THR A 88 -10.00 43.74 9.47
CA THR A 88 -8.95 42.78 9.12
C THR A 88 -9.66 41.63 8.42
N PRO A 89 -9.20 41.18 7.23
CA PRO A 89 -9.84 40.06 6.56
C PRO A 89 -9.95 38.91 7.57
N ASP A 90 -11.16 38.36 7.69
CA ASP A 90 -11.51 37.31 8.65
C ASP A 90 -10.39 36.27 8.72
N ARG A 91 -9.70 36.19 9.87
CA ARG A 91 -8.55 35.31 10.05
C ARG A 91 -8.96 33.84 9.94
N CYS A 92 -10.19 33.49 10.34
CA CYS A 92 -10.77 32.17 10.12
C CYS A 92 -11.00 31.91 8.63
N ARG A 93 -11.34 32.93 7.83
CA ARG A 93 -11.36 32.82 6.36
C ARG A 93 -9.97 32.52 5.79
N ARG A 94 -8.91 33.16 6.29
CA ARG A 94 -7.53 32.87 5.85
C ARG A 94 -7.12 31.43 6.17
N VAL A 95 -7.48 30.91 7.34
CA VAL A 95 -7.24 29.49 7.70
C VAL A 95 -8.02 28.56 6.76
N ARG A 96 -9.31 28.85 6.50
CA ARG A 96 -10.11 28.08 5.54
C ARG A 96 -9.53 28.09 4.13
N THR A 97 -9.06 29.25 3.65
CA THR A 97 -8.38 29.35 2.34
C THR A 97 -7.08 28.55 2.34
N ALA A 98 -6.27 28.62 3.39
CA ALA A 98 -5.08 27.79 3.49
C ALA A 98 -5.42 26.30 3.41
N PHE A 99 -6.47 25.84 4.13
CA PHE A 99 -6.91 24.45 4.09
C PHE A 99 -7.41 24.03 2.70
N ASP A 100 -8.23 24.88 2.06
CA ASP A 100 -8.77 24.64 0.72
C ASP A 100 -7.68 24.57 -0.36
N GLU A 101 -6.61 25.34 -0.20
CA GLU A 101 -5.49 25.37 -1.14
C GLU A 101 -4.43 24.28 -0.89
N THR A 102 -4.30 23.77 0.34
CA THR A 102 -3.25 22.78 0.67
C THR A 102 -3.81 21.39 0.93
N VAL A 103 -4.66 21.21 1.94
CA VAL A 103 -5.11 19.86 2.38
C VAL A 103 -6.21 19.33 1.48
N ARG A 104 -7.22 20.15 1.17
CA ARG A 104 -8.43 19.71 0.47
C ARG A 104 -8.16 19.01 -0.87
N PRO A 105 -7.21 19.45 -1.73
CA PRO A 105 -6.89 18.75 -2.98
C PRO A 105 -6.49 17.29 -2.80
N HIS A 106 -5.90 16.93 -1.65
CA HIS A 106 -5.47 15.56 -1.34
C HIS A 106 -6.52 14.75 -0.57
N SER A 107 -7.59 15.38 -0.08
CA SER A 107 -8.70 14.72 0.61
C SER A 107 -9.84 14.32 -0.33
N VAL A 108 -9.95 14.96 -1.49
CA VAL A 108 -11.02 14.68 -2.49
C VAL A 108 -10.47 14.09 -3.78
N ALA A 109 -9.20 13.67 -3.79
CA ALA A 109 -8.51 13.20 -5.00
C ALA A 109 -9.19 12.00 -5.66
N ASP A 110 -9.83 11.14 -4.86
CA ASP A 110 -10.48 9.91 -5.30
C ASP A 110 -12.01 10.04 -5.44
N ILE A 111 -12.56 11.26 -5.38
CA ILE A 111 -14.00 11.53 -5.46
C ILE A 111 -14.32 12.29 -6.75
N ASP A 112 -15.22 11.74 -7.56
CA ASP A 112 -15.64 12.33 -8.84
C ASP A 112 -16.30 13.71 -8.68
N GLU A 113 -17.02 13.94 -7.58
CA GLU A 113 -17.64 15.22 -7.23
C GLU A 113 -16.99 15.81 -5.97
N PRO A 114 -16.36 17.01 -6.04
CA PRO A 114 -15.64 17.57 -4.91
C PRO A 114 -16.58 17.93 -3.76
N GLU A 115 -16.37 17.27 -2.61
CA GLU A 115 -17.17 17.48 -1.40
C GLU A 115 -17.14 18.94 -0.91
N PRO A 116 -18.21 19.42 -0.25
CA PRO A 116 -18.23 20.75 0.37
C PRO A 116 -17.09 20.94 1.38
N LEU A 117 -16.49 22.13 1.43
CA LEU A 117 -15.38 22.46 2.36
C LEU A 117 -15.68 22.09 3.83
N THR A 118 -16.92 22.26 4.28
CA THR A 118 -17.33 21.91 5.65
C THR A 118 -17.30 20.42 5.94
N GLU A 119 -17.48 19.59 4.92
CA GLU A 119 -17.43 18.14 5.04
C GLU A 119 -15.98 17.67 5.12
N THR A 120 -15.13 18.14 4.20
CA THR A 120 -13.69 17.87 4.23
C THR A 120 -13.03 18.36 5.51
N LEU A 121 -13.41 19.53 6.04
CA LEU A 121 -12.93 20.02 7.33
C LEU A 121 -13.28 19.09 8.49
N ARG A 122 -14.46 18.48 8.49
CA ARG A 122 -14.89 17.53 9.55
C ARG A 122 -14.24 16.17 9.38
N ALA A 123 -13.94 15.76 8.16
CA ALA A 123 -13.20 14.53 7.89
C ALA A 123 -11.75 14.66 8.39
N GLU A 124 -11.10 15.79 8.11
CA GLU A 124 -9.66 15.94 8.40
C GLU A 124 -9.35 16.50 9.79
N LEU A 125 -10.22 17.34 10.37
CA LEU A 125 -9.96 17.97 11.67
C LEU A 125 -10.93 17.48 12.76
N PRO A 126 -10.50 17.42 14.03
CA PRO A 126 -11.39 17.12 15.15
C PRO A 126 -12.61 18.03 15.15
N GLY A 127 -13.79 17.48 15.47
CA GLY A 127 -15.07 18.17 15.31
C GLY A 127 -15.16 19.53 16.03
N THR A 128 -14.46 19.71 17.15
CA THR A 128 -14.38 21.00 17.86
C THR A 128 -13.63 22.07 17.07
N VAL A 129 -12.53 21.69 16.40
CA VAL A 129 -11.73 22.57 15.55
C VAL A 129 -12.47 22.85 14.24
N ALA A 130 -13.04 21.83 13.61
CA ALA A 130 -13.83 21.97 12.40
C ALA A 130 -15.04 22.90 12.60
N ALA A 131 -15.75 22.77 13.74
CA ALA A 131 -16.88 23.64 14.07
C ALA A 131 -16.47 25.10 14.29
N ALA A 132 -15.32 25.34 14.94
CA ALA A 132 -14.78 26.68 15.14
C ALA A 132 -14.38 27.37 13.82
N LEU A 133 -13.94 26.58 12.82
CA LEU A 133 -13.57 27.06 11.50
C LEU A 133 -14.73 27.08 10.49
N ALA A 134 -15.92 26.59 10.85
CA ALA A 134 -17.03 26.49 9.90
C ALA A 134 -17.47 27.88 9.39
N PRO A 135 -17.82 28.04 8.11
CA PRO A 135 -18.15 29.35 7.52
C PRO A 135 -19.29 30.12 8.20
N ALA A 136 -20.23 29.40 8.83
CA ALA A 136 -21.37 29.98 9.54
C ALA A 136 -21.07 30.35 11.01
N THR A 137 -19.87 30.03 11.51
CA THR A 137 -19.49 30.25 12.90
C THR A 137 -18.82 31.61 13.05
N GLU A 138 -19.40 32.49 13.86
CA GLU A 138 -18.82 33.80 14.22
C GLU A 138 -17.75 33.68 15.32
N THR A 139 -16.78 32.78 15.15
CA THR A 139 -15.67 32.61 16.11
C THR A 139 -14.44 33.39 15.67
N THR A 140 -13.88 34.15 16.60
CA THR A 140 -12.59 34.81 16.43
C THR A 140 -11.42 33.82 16.44
N PHE A 141 -10.45 34.01 15.54
CA PHE A 141 -9.21 33.22 15.52
C PHE A 141 -8.29 33.56 16.71
N SER A 142 -8.59 32.93 17.85
CA SER A 142 -7.88 33.11 19.11
C SER A 142 -6.62 32.23 19.21
N PRO A 143 -5.71 32.48 20.17
CA PRO A 143 -4.58 31.60 20.45
C PRO A 143 -4.98 30.15 20.80
N ALA A 144 -6.17 29.94 21.35
CA ALA A 144 -6.69 28.61 21.64
C ALA A 144 -7.10 27.87 20.36
N VAL A 145 -7.82 28.55 19.45
CA VAL A 145 -8.20 27.99 18.14
C VAL A 145 -6.96 27.66 17.32
N LYS A 146 -5.98 28.57 17.26
CA LYS A 146 -4.71 28.32 16.55
C LYS A 146 -3.99 27.08 17.06
N ARG A 147 -3.83 26.94 18.38
CA ARG A 147 -3.21 25.75 18.98
C ARG A 147 -4.01 24.48 18.70
N GLY A 148 -5.35 24.57 18.72
CA GLY A 148 -6.22 23.46 18.36
C GLY A 148 -6.02 23.00 16.91
N VAL A 149 -5.93 23.94 15.97
CA VAL A 149 -5.63 23.62 14.55
C VAL A 149 -4.27 22.97 14.40
N LEU A 150 -3.21 23.59 14.94
CA LEU A 150 -1.85 23.05 14.80
C LEU A 150 -1.69 21.68 15.45
N GLY A 151 -2.25 21.48 16.65
CA GLY A 151 -2.22 20.18 17.32
C GLY A 151 -3.05 19.11 16.60
N ALA A 152 -4.17 19.49 15.98
CA ALA A 152 -4.95 18.58 15.15
C ALA A 152 -4.17 18.13 13.91
N VAL A 153 -3.48 19.07 13.24
CA VAL A 153 -2.66 18.77 12.06
C VAL A 153 -1.47 17.90 12.44
N GLU A 154 -0.77 18.20 13.54
CA GLU A 154 0.33 17.37 14.05
C GLU A 154 -0.12 15.93 14.33
N ALA A 155 -1.28 15.75 14.98
CA ALA A 155 -1.84 14.43 15.22
C ALA A 155 -2.15 13.70 13.90
N ARG A 156 -2.76 14.39 12.92
CA ARG A 156 -3.04 13.82 11.60
C ARG A 156 -1.78 13.45 10.83
N THR A 157 -0.74 14.26 10.90
CA THR A 157 0.57 13.94 10.29
C THR A 157 1.10 12.63 10.86
N GLY A 158 1.16 12.48 12.20
CA GLY A 158 1.65 11.25 12.82
C GLY A 158 0.80 10.00 12.52
N GLU A 159 -0.52 10.15 12.45
CA GLU A 159 -1.42 9.07 11.99
C GLU A 159 -1.11 8.66 10.54
N THR A 160 -0.93 9.64 9.66
CA THR A 160 -0.67 9.44 8.22
C THR A 160 0.71 8.82 7.98
N GLU A 161 1.74 9.26 8.71
CA GLU A 161 3.09 8.66 8.69
C GLU A 161 3.09 7.20 9.15
N THR A 162 2.25 6.85 10.12
CA THR A 162 2.10 5.45 10.56
C THR A 162 1.53 4.58 9.45
N VAL A 163 0.53 5.07 8.71
CA VAL A 163 0.01 4.40 7.51
C VAL A 163 1.07 4.30 6.42
N LEU A 164 1.83 5.38 6.19
CA LEU A 164 2.92 5.40 5.21
C LEU A 164 3.98 4.33 5.50
N ALA A 165 4.41 4.20 6.76
CA ALA A 165 5.36 3.16 7.16
C ALA A 165 4.81 1.73 6.98
N ALA A 166 3.49 1.54 7.03
CA ALA A 166 2.86 0.26 6.72
C ALA A 166 2.81 0.01 5.21
N LEU A 167 2.51 1.03 4.40
CA LEU A 167 2.56 0.98 2.93
C LEU A 167 3.99 0.74 2.42
N ASP A 168 5.01 1.32 3.04
CA ASP A 168 6.42 1.07 2.73
C ASP A 168 6.78 -0.41 2.93
N ARG A 169 6.44 -0.95 4.10
CA ARG A 169 6.66 -2.39 4.39
C ARG A 169 5.90 -3.28 3.42
N GLU A 170 4.70 -2.86 3.03
CA GLU A 170 3.89 -3.57 2.04
C GLU A 170 4.56 -3.55 0.65
N ALA A 171 5.05 -2.40 0.21
CA ALA A 171 5.75 -2.23 -1.05
C ALA A 171 7.05 -3.06 -1.11
N ASP A 172 7.80 -3.12 -0.01
CA ASP A 172 9.00 -3.96 0.12
C ASP A 172 8.67 -5.45 0.02
N GLY A 173 7.61 -5.89 0.70
CA GLY A 173 7.13 -7.27 0.63
C GLY A 173 6.69 -7.65 -0.79
N LEU A 174 5.95 -6.78 -1.48
CA LEU A 174 5.54 -6.97 -2.87
C LEU A 174 6.75 -7.00 -3.81
N SER A 175 7.72 -6.12 -3.63
CA SER A 175 8.94 -6.09 -4.44
C SER A 175 9.77 -7.36 -4.28
N SER A 176 9.88 -7.86 -3.04
CA SER A 176 10.56 -9.12 -2.73
C SER A 176 9.86 -10.32 -3.37
N ALA A 177 8.52 -10.35 -3.33
CA ALA A 177 7.72 -11.37 -3.98
C ALA A 177 7.89 -11.36 -5.51
N VAL A 178 7.83 -10.18 -6.14
CA VAL A 178 8.04 -10.05 -7.60
C VAL A 178 9.43 -10.57 -7.98
N ALA A 179 10.48 -10.13 -7.28
CA ALA A 179 11.84 -10.56 -7.57
C ALA A 179 12.03 -12.08 -7.45
N LEU A 180 11.39 -12.72 -6.46
CA LEU A 180 11.40 -14.17 -6.34
C LEU A 180 10.68 -14.85 -7.51
N VAL A 181 9.50 -14.37 -7.87
CA VAL A 181 8.68 -14.93 -8.95
C VAL A 181 9.39 -14.82 -10.28
N GLU A 182 9.86 -13.63 -10.66
CA GLU A 182 10.62 -13.39 -11.89
C GLU A 182 11.88 -14.27 -11.96
N ALA A 183 12.65 -14.33 -10.87
CA ALA A 183 13.87 -15.15 -10.84
C ALA A 183 13.56 -16.66 -10.99
N ALA A 184 12.47 -17.14 -10.40
CA ALA A 184 12.08 -18.53 -10.49
C ALA A 184 11.52 -18.90 -11.85
N THR A 185 10.61 -18.08 -12.40
CA THR A 185 9.98 -18.33 -13.69
C THR A 185 10.99 -18.24 -14.83
N ALA A 186 11.88 -17.24 -14.81
CA ALA A 186 12.95 -17.12 -15.80
C ALA A 186 13.89 -18.34 -15.76
N TRP A 187 14.30 -18.77 -14.57
CA TRP A 187 15.16 -19.94 -14.43
C TRP A 187 14.46 -21.24 -14.85
N ILE A 188 13.16 -21.41 -14.54
CA ILE A 188 12.38 -22.58 -14.98
C ILE A 188 12.29 -22.61 -16.50
N ALA A 189 11.97 -21.46 -17.13
CA ALA A 189 11.87 -21.35 -18.58
C ALA A 189 13.20 -21.71 -19.26
N GLU A 190 14.31 -21.14 -18.82
CA GLU A 190 15.66 -21.46 -19.32
C GLU A 190 15.97 -22.96 -19.15
N ALA A 191 15.64 -23.54 -17.98
CA ALA A 191 15.89 -24.95 -17.73
C ALA A 191 15.01 -25.87 -18.62
N GLU A 192 13.83 -25.43 -19.05
CA GLU A 192 12.93 -26.18 -19.93
C GLU A 192 13.34 -26.15 -21.40
N GLU A 193 14.24 -25.26 -21.82
CA GLU A 193 14.77 -25.22 -23.19
C GLU A 193 15.53 -26.50 -23.56
N THR A 194 16.13 -27.18 -22.57
CA THR A 194 16.79 -28.48 -22.78
C THR A 194 15.90 -29.63 -22.27
N PRO A 195 15.45 -30.55 -23.14
CA PRO A 195 14.66 -31.71 -22.74
C PRO A 195 15.39 -32.55 -21.68
N LEU A 196 14.66 -33.04 -20.67
CA LEU A 196 15.26 -33.86 -19.60
C LEU A 196 16.00 -35.09 -20.15
N SER A 197 15.53 -35.67 -21.26
CA SER A 197 16.17 -36.77 -21.99
C SER A 197 17.57 -36.47 -22.53
N GLU A 198 17.96 -35.21 -22.65
CA GLU A 198 19.26 -34.79 -23.18
C GLU A 198 20.22 -34.35 -22.07
N VAL A 199 19.71 -34.14 -20.86
CA VAL A 199 20.50 -33.66 -19.72
C VAL A 199 21.12 -34.83 -18.97
N GLY A 200 22.43 -34.79 -18.69
CA GLY A 200 23.12 -35.81 -17.88
C GLY A 200 22.72 -35.82 -16.40
N PHE A 201 23.23 -36.79 -15.62
CA PHE A 201 22.90 -36.95 -14.19
C PHE A 201 23.22 -35.70 -13.35
N ASP A 202 24.45 -35.20 -13.41
CA ASP A 202 24.88 -34.07 -12.56
C ASP A 202 24.07 -32.78 -12.81
N PRO A 203 23.83 -32.36 -14.07
CA PRO A 203 22.96 -31.21 -14.29
C PRO A 203 21.50 -31.46 -13.87
N LEU A 204 20.95 -32.69 -14.00
CA LEU A 204 19.63 -33.02 -13.45
C LEU A 204 19.61 -32.90 -11.92
N ALA A 205 20.62 -33.40 -11.23
CA ALA A 205 20.75 -33.28 -9.78
C ALA A 205 20.89 -31.80 -9.33
N ARG A 206 21.58 -30.96 -10.12
CA ARG A 206 21.62 -29.50 -9.91
C ARG A 206 20.24 -28.87 -10.10
N ARG A 207 19.53 -29.22 -11.18
CA ARG A 207 18.16 -28.73 -11.45
C ARG A 207 17.22 -29.08 -10.30
N HIS A 208 17.25 -30.32 -9.81
CA HIS A 208 16.46 -30.77 -8.66
C HIS A 208 16.72 -29.93 -7.41
N ARG A 209 17.99 -29.72 -7.05
CA ARG A 209 18.38 -28.91 -5.88
C ARG A 209 17.97 -27.45 -6.03
N ARG A 210 18.11 -26.88 -7.23
CA ARG A 210 17.73 -25.48 -7.48
C ARG A 210 16.22 -25.26 -7.37
N LEU A 211 15.41 -26.19 -7.87
CA LEU A 211 13.95 -26.20 -7.70
C LEU A 211 13.55 -26.27 -6.22
N ALA A 212 14.22 -27.12 -5.43
CA ALA A 212 14.00 -27.18 -3.98
C ALA A 212 14.29 -25.82 -3.31
N GLY A 213 15.41 -25.17 -3.66
CA GLY A 213 15.72 -23.84 -3.13
C GLY A 213 14.78 -22.70 -3.59
N PHE A 214 14.00 -22.88 -4.66
CA PHE A 214 12.90 -21.96 -4.98
C PHE A 214 11.65 -22.24 -4.15
N GLU A 215 11.33 -23.52 -3.92
CA GLU A 215 10.24 -23.95 -3.05
C GLU A 215 10.45 -23.47 -1.60
N ASP A 216 11.64 -23.67 -1.04
CA ASP A 216 11.99 -23.24 0.32
C ASP A 216 11.80 -21.71 0.47
N ARG A 217 12.24 -20.93 -0.52
CA ARG A 217 12.06 -19.46 -0.54
C ARG A 217 10.59 -19.04 -0.68
N CYS A 218 9.78 -19.80 -1.41
CA CYS A 218 8.33 -19.52 -1.48
C CYS A 218 7.66 -19.76 -0.12
N GLU A 219 8.07 -20.81 0.60
CA GLU A 219 7.55 -21.13 1.94
C GLU A 219 7.97 -20.08 2.97
N GLU A 220 9.24 -19.66 2.95
CA GLU A 220 9.77 -18.58 3.78
C GLU A 220 8.98 -17.29 3.56
N LEU A 221 8.85 -16.86 2.30
CA LEU A 221 8.11 -15.65 1.95
C LEU A 221 6.61 -15.74 2.34
N ALA A 222 5.98 -16.90 2.16
CA ALA A 222 4.60 -17.11 2.58
C ALA A 222 4.44 -17.00 4.10
N SER A 223 5.38 -17.56 4.87
CA SER A 223 5.41 -17.49 6.33
C SER A 223 5.62 -16.06 6.84
N GLU A 224 6.61 -15.34 6.29
CA GLU A 224 6.85 -13.93 6.58
C GLU A 224 5.63 -13.07 6.27
N ARG A 225 4.97 -13.35 5.15
CA ARG A 225 3.77 -12.62 4.73
C ARG A 225 2.60 -12.86 5.68
N GLN A 226 2.37 -14.11 6.08
CA GLN A 226 1.33 -14.45 7.06
C GLN A 226 1.59 -13.81 8.42
N SER A 227 2.85 -13.81 8.87
CA SER A 227 3.29 -13.13 10.11
C SER A 227 3.02 -11.62 10.03
N THR A 228 3.35 -10.99 8.90
CA THR A 228 3.11 -9.55 8.66
C THR A 228 1.62 -9.22 8.67
N LEU A 229 0.78 -10.04 8.04
CA LEU A 229 -0.68 -9.84 8.02
C LEU A 229 -1.32 -10.06 9.41
N ALA A 230 -0.73 -10.92 10.24
CA ALA A 230 -1.15 -11.14 11.61
C ALA A 230 -0.70 -10.01 12.55
N ALA A 231 0.33 -9.26 12.18
CA ALA A 231 0.80 -8.11 12.94
C ALA A 231 -0.21 -6.94 12.82
N THR A 232 -0.49 -6.32 13.95
CA THR A 232 -1.26 -5.07 13.98
C THR A 232 -0.32 -3.92 13.64
N THR A 233 -0.76 -3.04 12.72
CA THR A 233 -0.11 -1.74 12.55
C THR A 233 -0.57 -0.85 13.70
N ASN A 234 0.00 -1.02 14.90
CA ASN A 234 0.14 0.11 15.83
C ASN A 234 1.02 -0.16 17.05
N GLN A 235 1.76 0.89 17.41
CA GLN A 235 2.40 1.10 18.71
C GLN A 235 1.43 1.64 19.78
N THR A 236 0.11 1.65 19.54
CA THR A 236 -0.89 2.06 20.54
C THR A 236 -2.18 1.24 20.41
N PRO A 237 -2.62 0.56 21.48
CA PRO A 237 -3.61 -0.53 21.42
C PRO A 237 -5.06 -0.14 21.13
N ASP A 238 -5.40 1.15 21.04
CA ASP A 238 -6.81 1.61 20.96
C ASP A 238 -7.15 2.36 19.64
N ALA A 239 -6.19 2.55 18.73
CA ALA A 239 -6.37 3.35 17.51
C ALA A 239 -5.74 2.75 16.23
N GLY A 240 -5.30 1.49 16.28
CA GLY A 240 -4.55 0.87 15.18
C GLY A 240 -5.42 0.30 14.09
N VAL A 241 -5.25 0.80 12.86
CA VAL A 241 -5.67 0.06 11.67
C VAL A 241 -4.85 -1.24 11.63
N ARG A 242 -5.49 -2.41 11.51
CA ARG A 242 -4.71 -3.65 11.37
C ARG A 242 -4.01 -3.62 10.01
N HIS A 243 -2.79 -4.13 9.90
CA HIS A 243 -2.09 -4.22 8.59
C HIS A 243 -2.97 -4.92 7.55
N ARG A 244 -3.74 -5.91 8.00
CA ARG A 244 -4.74 -6.60 7.20
C ARG A 244 -5.84 -5.69 6.63
N ASP A 245 -6.32 -4.72 7.39
CA ASP A 245 -7.40 -3.82 6.96
C ASP A 245 -6.86 -2.84 5.89
N LEU A 246 -5.63 -2.34 6.07
CA LEU A 246 -4.91 -1.52 5.08
C LEU A 246 -4.68 -2.30 3.78
N VAL A 247 -4.17 -3.53 3.88
CA VAL A 247 -3.89 -4.37 2.71
C VAL A 247 -5.17 -4.74 1.97
N ALA A 248 -6.27 -5.00 2.69
CA ALA A 248 -7.57 -5.24 2.08
C ALA A 248 -8.04 -4.03 1.26
N PHE A 249 -7.89 -2.80 1.80
CA PHE A 249 -8.18 -1.57 1.07
C PHE A 249 -7.31 -1.45 -0.21
N CYS A 250 -6.00 -1.67 -0.10
CA CYS A 250 -5.10 -1.57 -1.26
C CYS A 250 -5.40 -2.61 -2.35
N TYR A 251 -6.04 -3.73 -2.01
CA TYR A 251 -6.26 -4.83 -2.95
C TYR A 251 -7.72 -5.01 -3.36
N ASP A 252 -8.63 -4.13 -2.94
CA ASP A 252 -10.08 -4.28 -3.15
C ASP A 252 -10.47 -4.42 -4.64
N GLU A 253 -9.75 -3.75 -5.54
CA GLU A 253 -9.98 -3.82 -6.99
C GLU A 253 -9.34 -5.04 -7.68
N LEU A 254 -8.57 -5.84 -6.94
CA LEU A 254 -7.91 -7.01 -7.49
C LEU A 254 -8.84 -8.23 -7.43
N PRO A 255 -8.73 -9.16 -8.39
CA PRO A 255 -9.53 -10.39 -8.38
C PRO A 255 -9.08 -11.42 -7.30
N VAL A 256 -8.09 -11.07 -6.47
CA VAL A 256 -7.51 -11.93 -5.42
C VAL A 256 -7.22 -11.12 -4.17
N ASP A 257 -7.66 -11.61 -3.01
CA ASP A 257 -7.50 -10.93 -1.72
C ASP A 257 -6.04 -10.86 -1.24
N TYR A 258 -5.23 -11.86 -1.61
CA TYR A 258 -3.85 -12.01 -1.16
C TYR A 258 -2.94 -12.38 -2.34
N PRO A 259 -2.62 -11.42 -3.23
CA PRO A 259 -1.86 -11.64 -4.45
C PRO A 259 -0.53 -12.33 -4.18
N VAL A 260 0.24 -11.88 -3.17
CA VAL A 260 1.51 -12.52 -2.77
C VAL A 260 1.32 -14.00 -2.44
N LEU A 261 0.44 -14.31 -1.49
CA LEU A 261 0.22 -15.70 -1.02
C LEU A 261 -0.28 -16.60 -2.15
N SER A 262 -1.20 -16.10 -2.97
CA SER A 262 -1.73 -16.85 -4.10
C SER A 262 -0.66 -17.17 -5.15
N THR A 263 0.21 -16.20 -5.46
CA THR A 263 1.25 -16.35 -6.48
C THR A 263 2.38 -17.26 -6.00
N VAL A 264 2.87 -17.08 -4.77
CA VAL A 264 3.96 -17.92 -4.23
C VAL A 264 3.52 -19.36 -4.01
N ALA A 265 2.26 -19.60 -3.63
CA ALA A 265 1.72 -20.95 -3.50
C ALA A 265 1.71 -21.69 -4.85
N ARG A 266 1.32 -21.00 -5.93
CA ARG A 266 1.31 -21.54 -7.30
C ARG A 266 2.71 -21.76 -7.83
N LEU A 267 3.64 -20.85 -7.53
CA LEU A 267 5.04 -21.02 -7.89
C LEU A 267 5.64 -22.23 -7.17
N ALA A 268 5.40 -22.37 -5.86
CA ALA A 268 5.84 -23.55 -5.10
C ALA A 268 5.27 -24.85 -5.67
N GLU A 269 4.00 -24.87 -6.11
CA GLU A 269 3.41 -26.03 -6.80
C GLU A 269 4.09 -26.34 -8.13
N THR A 270 4.42 -25.30 -8.90
CA THR A 270 5.16 -25.43 -10.17
C THR A 270 6.54 -26.02 -9.92
N CYS A 271 7.30 -25.47 -8.97
CA CYS A 271 8.61 -25.99 -8.55
C CYS A 271 8.53 -27.45 -8.13
N ARG A 272 7.54 -27.82 -7.31
CA ARG A 272 7.29 -29.20 -6.88
C ARG A 272 7.02 -30.13 -8.05
N SER A 273 6.23 -29.68 -9.03
CA SER A 273 5.88 -30.46 -10.23
C SER A 273 7.11 -30.69 -11.12
N CYS A 274 7.89 -29.65 -11.41
CA CYS A 274 9.15 -29.77 -12.13
C CYS A 274 10.13 -30.68 -11.40
N ARG A 275 10.22 -30.58 -10.06
CA ARG A 275 11.12 -31.40 -9.23
C ARG A 275 10.74 -32.88 -9.31
N ARG A 276 9.44 -33.20 -9.28
CA ARG A 276 8.94 -34.57 -9.47
C ARG A 276 9.31 -35.11 -10.86
N ALA A 277 9.20 -34.30 -11.91
CA ALA A 277 9.59 -34.70 -13.26
C ALA A 277 11.10 -35.03 -13.35
N VAL A 278 11.95 -34.15 -12.81
CA VAL A 278 13.40 -34.37 -12.74
C VAL A 278 13.74 -35.63 -11.93
N ARG A 279 13.10 -35.84 -10.78
CA ARG A 279 13.30 -37.03 -9.94
C ARG A 279 12.93 -38.32 -10.67
N THR A 280 11.79 -38.34 -11.36
CA THR A 280 11.38 -39.51 -12.18
C THR A 280 12.43 -39.85 -13.23
N HIS A 281 13.03 -38.84 -13.85
CA HIS A 281 14.07 -39.05 -14.86
C HIS A 281 15.40 -39.50 -14.29
N LEU A 282 15.80 -38.98 -13.12
CA LEU A 282 16.98 -39.44 -12.38
C LEU A 282 16.86 -40.92 -11.99
N VAL A 283 15.70 -41.35 -11.49
CA VAL A 283 15.48 -42.75 -11.05
C VAL A 283 15.38 -43.72 -12.22
N ARG A 284 14.85 -43.31 -13.38
CA ARG A 284 14.77 -44.17 -14.58
C ARG A 284 16.13 -44.44 -15.25
N ARG A 285 17.16 -43.67 -14.91
CA ARG A 285 18.52 -43.80 -15.46
C ARG A 285 19.51 -44.49 -14.53
N ALA A 286 19.13 -44.68 -13.26
CA ALA A 286 19.89 -45.43 -12.27
C ALA A 286 19.53 -46.92 -12.37
#